data_AF-A0A3S1X7J9-F1
#
_entry.id   AF-A0A3S1X7J9-F1
#
_cell.length_a   1.000
_cell.length_b   1.000
_cell.length_c   1.000
_cell.angle_alpha   90.00
_cell.angle_beta   90.00
_cell.angle_gamma   90.00
#
_symmetry.space_group_name_H-M   'P 1'
#
loop_
_entity.id
_entity.type
_entity.pdbx_description
1 polymer ?
#
loop_
_entity_poly.entity_id
_entity_poly.type
_entity_poly.pdbx_seq_one_letter_code
_entity_poly.pdbx_strand_id
1 'polypeptide(L)'
;MAASTGIAQPLEQIEIDDCWRQIGVRGDKSCPLLEQHLHCRNCPTYKKIARHLLDRAAPSVYRDEWPGNAGRAGIDPADGEALQTAVLF
;
A
#
# COMPACT_ATOMS: atom_id res chain seq x y z
N MET A 1 -5.90 -33.17 8.83
CA MET A 1 -5.04 -32.12 9.40
C MET A 1 -4.20 -31.57 8.26
N ALA A 2 -4.60 -30.43 7.68
CA ALA A 2 -3.88 -29.79 6.58
C ALA A 2 -2.98 -28.69 7.14
N ALA A 3 -1.67 -28.88 7.03
CA ALA A 3 -0.71 -27.85 7.37
C ALA A 3 -0.74 -26.78 6.26
N SER A 4 -1.19 -25.58 6.62
CA SER A 4 -1.17 -24.41 5.76
C SER A 4 0.26 -23.92 5.60
N THR A 5 0.96 -24.41 4.59
CA THR A 5 2.26 -23.89 4.18
C THR A 5 2.05 -22.50 3.56
N GLY A 6 2.38 -21.46 4.32
CA GLY A 6 2.52 -20.09 3.82
C GLY A 6 3.70 -20.03 2.86
N ILE A 7 3.42 -20.05 1.57
CA ILE A 7 4.43 -19.84 0.53
C ILE A 7 4.49 -18.34 0.25
N ALA A 8 5.57 -17.69 0.71
CA ALA A 8 5.99 -16.40 0.18
C ALA A 8 6.39 -16.62 -1.28
N GLN A 9 5.62 -16.07 -2.21
CA GLN A 9 5.82 -16.33 -3.63
C GLN A 9 7.17 -15.76 -4.11
N PRO A 10 7.87 -16.42 -5.06
CA PRO A 10 9.13 -15.92 -5.61
C PRO A 10 8.91 -14.56 -6.30
N LEU A 11 9.91 -13.69 -6.21
CA LEU A 11 9.90 -12.28 -6.64
C LEU A 11 9.72 -12.05 -8.15
N GLU A 12 9.57 -13.09 -8.97
CA GLU A 12 9.92 -13.00 -10.38
C GLU A 12 8.92 -12.28 -11.30
N GLN A 13 7.61 -12.23 -11.06
CA GLN A 13 6.71 -11.39 -11.89
C GLN A 13 5.38 -11.13 -11.19
N ILE A 14 5.33 -10.15 -10.30
CA ILE A 14 4.05 -9.43 -10.16
C ILE A 14 4.01 -8.48 -11.35
N GLU A 15 3.30 -8.87 -12.39
CA GLU A 15 3.01 -7.99 -13.52
C GLU A 15 2.07 -6.90 -12.99
N ILE A 16 2.66 -5.75 -12.65
CA ILE A 16 1.93 -4.60 -12.15
C ILE A 16 1.35 -3.91 -13.37
N ASP A 17 0.03 -4.05 -13.57
CA ASP A 17 -0.70 -3.18 -14.48
C ASP A 17 -0.46 -1.73 -14.05
N ASP A 18 0.31 -0.98 -14.82
CA ASP A 18 0.73 0.37 -14.51
C ASP A 18 -0.03 1.41 -15.34
N CYS A 19 -1.33 1.18 -15.54
CA CYS A 19 -2.17 2.04 -16.37
C CYS A 19 -2.08 3.54 -16.02
N TRP A 20 -1.78 3.89 -14.76
CA TRP A 20 -1.58 5.29 -14.36
C TRP A 20 -0.38 5.97 -15.04
N ARG A 21 0.64 5.21 -15.44
CA ARG A 21 1.83 5.66 -16.19
C ARG A 21 1.58 5.71 -17.69
N GLN A 22 0.86 4.75 -18.24
CA GLN A 22 0.65 4.65 -19.69
C GLN A 22 -0.52 5.51 -20.19
N ILE A 23 -1.71 5.30 -19.60
CA ILE A 23 -2.97 5.91 -20.07
C ILE A 23 -3.65 6.83 -19.03
N GLY A 24 -3.14 6.87 -17.80
CA GLY A 24 -3.71 7.64 -16.71
C GLY A 24 -3.14 9.05 -16.57
N VAL A 25 -3.25 9.64 -15.38
CA VAL A 25 -2.86 11.05 -15.13
C VAL A 25 -1.38 11.36 -15.41
N ARG A 26 -0.48 10.35 -15.38
CA ARG A 26 0.94 10.51 -15.72
C ARG A 26 1.28 10.08 -17.15
N GLY A 27 0.31 9.56 -17.88
CA GLY A 27 0.44 9.10 -19.27
C GLY A 27 -0.27 10.04 -20.24
N ASP A 28 -0.88 9.46 -21.29
CA ASP A 28 -1.60 10.21 -22.33
C ASP A 28 -3.01 10.66 -21.93
N LYS A 29 -3.48 10.28 -20.74
CA LYS A 29 -4.81 10.60 -20.18
C LYS A 29 -5.99 10.01 -20.96
N SER A 30 -5.78 8.99 -21.80
CA SER A 30 -6.84 8.28 -22.53
C SER A 30 -7.68 7.34 -21.66
N CYS A 31 -7.34 7.15 -20.39
CA CYS A 31 -8.05 6.23 -19.50
C CYS A 31 -9.54 6.64 -19.31
N PRO A 32 -10.51 5.77 -19.65
CA PRO A 32 -11.93 6.10 -19.59
C PRO A 32 -12.45 6.29 -18.16
N LEU A 33 -11.73 5.74 -17.16
CA LEU A 33 -12.08 5.88 -15.75
C LEU A 33 -11.68 7.25 -15.16
N LEU A 34 -10.89 8.06 -15.88
CA LEU A 34 -10.53 9.40 -15.42
C LEU A 34 -11.72 10.35 -15.42
N GLU A 35 -12.64 10.22 -16.37
CA GLU A 35 -13.85 11.06 -16.40
C GLU A 35 -14.72 10.85 -15.15
N GLN A 36 -14.79 9.61 -14.67
CA GLN A 36 -15.61 9.24 -13.52
C GLN A 36 -14.93 9.52 -12.18
N HIS A 37 -13.60 9.37 -12.11
CA HIS A 37 -12.88 9.43 -10.84
C HIS A 37 -11.99 10.67 -10.68
N LEU A 38 -11.89 11.51 -11.72
CA LEU A 38 -11.12 12.75 -11.81
C LEU A 38 -9.59 12.60 -11.63
N HIS A 39 -9.12 11.49 -11.03
CA HIS A 39 -7.72 11.21 -10.78
C HIS A 39 -7.49 9.71 -10.55
N CYS A 40 -6.34 9.18 -10.98
CA CYS A 40 -5.96 7.78 -10.73
C CYS A 40 -6.03 7.36 -9.24
N ARG A 41 -5.72 8.22 -8.27
CA ARG A 41 -5.78 7.87 -6.83
C ARG A 41 -7.19 7.51 -6.36
N ASN A 42 -8.21 7.99 -7.07
CA ASN A 42 -9.61 7.73 -6.78
C ASN A 42 -10.13 6.49 -7.52
N CYS A 43 -9.44 6.03 -8.57
CA CYS A 43 -9.81 4.89 -9.40
C CYS A 43 -9.66 3.56 -8.63
N PRO A 44 -10.66 2.67 -8.64
CA PRO A 44 -10.60 1.38 -7.93
C PRO A 44 -9.48 0.46 -8.43
N THR A 45 -9.16 0.50 -9.73
CA THR A 45 -8.03 -0.25 -10.31
C THR A 45 -6.71 0.16 -9.66
N TYR A 46 -6.43 1.46 -9.60
CA TYR A 46 -5.23 1.98 -8.95
C TYR A 46 -5.17 1.62 -7.47
N LYS A 47 -6.29 1.75 -6.74
CA LYS A 47 -6.36 1.39 -5.31
C LYS A 47 -5.99 -0.08 -5.07
N LYS A 48 -6.48 -0.99 -5.90
CA LYS A 48 -6.14 -2.42 -5.82
C LYS A 48 -4.64 -2.64 -6.01
N ILE A 49 -4.04 -2.03 -7.03
CA ILE A 49 -2.61 -2.16 -7.32
C ILE A 49 -1.75 -1.53 -6.21
N ALA A 50 -2.11 -0.35 -5.73
CA ALA A 50 -1.43 0.31 -4.62
C ALA A 50 -1.45 -0.56 -3.36
N ARG A 51 -2.57 -1.25 -3.10
CA ARG A 51 -2.65 -2.20 -1.99
C ARG A 51 -1.72 -3.39 -2.18
N HIS A 52 -1.70 -3.99 -3.36
CA HIS A 52 -0.76 -5.07 -3.69
C HIS A 52 0.71 -4.64 -3.62
N LEU A 53 1.03 -3.37 -3.86
CA LEU A 53 2.37 -2.81 -3.66
C LEU A 53 2.76 -2.76 -2.18
N LEU A 54 1.83 -2.32 -1.32
CA LEU A 54 2.05 -2.21 0.12
C LEU A 54 2.08 -3.55 0.84
N ASP A 55 1.27 -4.51 0.39
CA ASP A 55 1.19 -5.84 1.00
C ASP A 55 2.39 -6.74 0.66
N ARG A 56 3.35 -6.26 -0.15
CA ARG A 56 4.56 -7.03 -0.45
C ARG A 56 5.40 -7.18 0.80
N ALA A 57 5.85 -8.40 1.07
CA ALA A 57 6.82 -8.64 2.11
C ALA A 57 8.05 -7.76 1.85
N ALA A 58 8.42 -6.95 2.85
CA ALA A 58 9.66 -6.20 2.79
C ALA A 58 10.81 -7.17 2.52
N PRO A 59 11.73 -6.86 1.61
CA PRO A 59 12.92 -7.68 1.41
C PRO A 59 13.60 -7.90 2.76
N SER A 60 14.02 -9.13 3.05
CA SER A 60 14.56 -9.52 4.36
C SER A 60 15.68 -8.60 4.83
N VAL A 61 16.46 -8.07 3.89
CA VAL A 61 17.57 -7.13 4.11
C VAL A 61 17.14 -5.86 4.86
N TYR A 62 15.89 -5.40 4.69
CA TYR A 62 15.39 -4.20 5.38
C TYR A 62 14.74 -4.48 6.74
N ARG A 63 14.50 -5.74 7.12
CA ARG A 63 13.80 -6.08 8.39
C ARG A 63 14.70 -5.92 9.62
N ASP A 64 16.00 -6.15 9.45
CA ASP A 64 16.97 -6.11 10.55
C ASP A 64 17.48 -4.70 10.86
N GLU A 65 17.34 -3.77 9.91
CA GLU A 65 17.87 -2.40 10.00
C GLU A 65 16.82 -1.36 10.45
N TRP A 66 15.57 -1.74 10.72
CA TRP A 66 14.55 -0.82 11.24
C TRP A 66 14.65 -0.70 12.78
N PRO A 67 15.10 0.42 13.35
CA PRO A 67 15.11 0.61 14.79
C PRO A 67 13.65 0.69 15.30
N GLY A 68 13.17 -0.39 15.92
CA GLY A 68 11.80 -0.51 16.42
C GLY A 68 11.02 -1.74 15.95
N ASN A 69 11.69 -2.76 15.42
CA ASN A 69 11.10 -4.07 15.09
C ASN A 69 10.61 -4.89 16.33
N ALA A 70 10.55 -4.30 17.52
CA ALA A 70 9.64 -4.75 18.58
C ALA A 70 8.20 -4.42 18.16
N GLY A 71 7.53 -5.41 17.55
CA GLY A 71 6.20 -5.27 16.98
C GLY A 71 5.23 -4.54 17.90
N ARG A 72 4.54 -3.53 17.35
CA ARG A 72 3.43 -2.73 17.95
C ARG A 72 3.31 -2.96 19.47
N ALA A 73 4.23 -2.37 20.25
CA ALA A 73 3.95 -2.12 21.65
C ALA A 73 2.69 -1.25 21.68
N GLY A 74 1.68 -1.71 22.42
CA GLY A 74 0.44 -0.97 22.63
C GLY A 74 0.77 0.45 23.09
N ILE A 75 0.09 1.43 22.51
CA ILE A 75 0.07 2.77 23.09
C ILE A 75 -0.75 2.64 24.36
N ASP A 76 -0.09 2.53 25.51
CA ASP A 76 -0.73 2.68 26.82
C ASP A 76 -0.95 4.19 27.06
N PRO A 77 -2.20 4.68 27.20
CA PRO A 77 -2.47 6.09 27.39
C PRO A 77 -2.34 6.44 28.88
N ALA A 78 -1.14 6.83 29.27
CA ALA A 78 -0.88 7.69 30.41
C ALA A 78 0.21 8.64 29.87
N ASP A 79 -0.04 9.92 29.57
CA ASP A 79 -0.70 10.94 30.38
C ASP A 79 -1.39 11.97 29.46
N GLY A 80 -2.44 12.62 29.96
CA GLY A 80 -3.33 13.46 29.17
C GLY A 80 -2.71 14.74 28.60
N GLU A 81 -2.61 14.80 27.27
CA GLU A 81 -2.91 15.96 26.43
C GLU A 81 -3.07 15.40 25.00
N ALA A 82 -4.30 15.03 24.68
CA ALA A 82 -4.64 14.50 23.37
C ALA A 82 -4.55 15.62 22.34
N LEU A 83 -3.39 15.75 21.68
CA LEU A 83 -3.30 16.55 20.46
C LEU A 83 -4.24 15.92 19.43
N GLN A 84 -5.44 16.48 19.33
CA GLN A 84 -6.41 16.18 18.28
C GLN A 84 -5.82 16.65 16.96
N THR A 85 -4.98 15.80 16.34
CA THR A 85 -4.64 15.96 14.93
C THR A 85 -5.90 15.66 14.13
N ALA A 86 -6.73 16.69 13.97
CA ALA A 86 -7.83 16.67 13.03
C ALA A 86 -7.25 16.87 11.63
N VAL A 87 -7.31 15.82 10.81
CA VAL A 87 -7.15 15.96 9.36
C VAL A 87 -8.48 16.49 8.85
N LEU A 88 -8.57 17.80 8.63
CA LEU A 88 -9.71 18.43 7.96
C LEU A 88 -9.60 18.12 6.45
N PHE A 89 -10.69 17.62 5.88
CA PHE A 89 -10.82 17.24 4.46
C PHE A 89 -10.75 18.45 3.52
#